data_AF-A0AAE3R3E2-F1
#
_entry.id   AF-A0AAE3R3E2-F1
#
_cell.length_a   1.000
_cell.length_b   1.000
_cell.length_c   1.000
_cell.angle_alpha   90.00
_cell.angle_beta   90.00
_cell.angle_gamma   90.00
#
_symmetry.space_group_name_H-M   'P 1'
#
loop_
_entity.id
_entity.type
_entity.pdbx_description
1 polymer ?
#
loop_
_entity_poly.entity_id
_entity_poly.type
_entity_poly.pdbx_seq_one_letter_code
_entity_poly.pdbx_strand_id
1 'polypeptide(L)'
;MALIGKIRTKGTGQVLPIERVKPALDQDLQQLAQLVKDYIIITAEKGGNHKFRKDKSGLVNTTKVSFNTDGVNIQLPSYAINIDQGRKAKIKKVPIKSLIAWIRRYRIRGRNSKGKFVKRSVSSINALAYAIQNSIYKNGIKARPFIQASIQYGEQVLVEAIDQIIVPQIITEIDFLFNK
;
A
#
# COMPACT_ATOMS: atom_id res chain seq x y z
N MET A 1 -17.15 -21.14 -39.91
CA MET A 1 -16.96 -20.39 -38.63
C MET A 1 -16.26 -19.08 -38.93
N ALA A 2 -16.73 -18.03 -38.27
CA ALA A 2 -16.63 -16.60 -38.52
C ALA A 2 -15.33 -16.01 -39.12
N LEU A 3 -15.57 -15.06 -40.03
CA LEU A 3 -14.64 -14.11 -40.63
C LEU A 3 -13.87 -13.31 -39.57
N ILE A 4 -12.54 -13.42 -39.59
CA ILE A 4 -11.65 -12.41 -39.03
C ILE A 4 -11.59 -11.29 -40.07
N GLY A 5 -12.44 -10.28 -39.91
CA GLY A 5 -12.49 -9.10 -40.77
C GLY A 5 -11.16 -8.34 -40.72
N LYS A 6 -10.33 -8.52 -41.76
CA LYS A 6 -9.21 -7.62 -42.06
C LYS A 6 -9.77 -6.32 -42.60
N ILE A 7 -9.74 -5.26 -41.80
CA ILE A 7 -9.87 -3.90 -42.33
C ILE A 7 -8.49 -3.50 -42.86
N ARG A 8 -8.33 -3.55 -44.19
CA ARG A 8 -7.13 -3.04 -44.89
C ARG A 8 -7.30 -1.53 -45.09
N THR A 9 -6.41 -0.74 -44.52
CA THR A 9 -6.21 0.66 -44.94
C THR A 9 -5.18 0.72 -46.07
N LYS A 10 -5.51 1.43 -47.15
CA LYS A 10 -4.53 1.91 -48.13
C LYS A 10 -3.85 3.13 -47.51
N GLY A 11 -2.54 3.06 -47.31
CA GLY A 11 -1.71 4.16 -46.77
C GLY A 11 -0.90 3.70 -45.57
N THR A 12 0.24 3.06 -45.85
CA THR A 12 1.32 2.70 -44.90
C THR A 12 0.89 2.19 -43.52
N GLY A 13 0.60 0.89 -43.44
CA GLY A 13 0.40 0.16 -42.18
C GLY A 13 1.66 0.06 -41.33
N GLN A 14 2.15 1.19 -40.79
CA GLN A 14 3.06 1.17 -39.67
C GLN A 14 2.24 0.91 -38.41
N VAL A 15 2.43 -0.26 -37.82
CA VAL A 15 1.99 -0.56 -36.46
C VAL A 15 2.64 0.48 -35.56
N LEU A 16 1.86 1.19 -34.72
CA LEU A 16 2.40 2.05 -33.67
C LEU A 16 3.52 1.29 -32.97
N PRO A 17 4.78 1.76 -32.98
CA PRO A 17 5.81 1.09 -32.21
C PRO A 17 5.40 1.24 -30.74
N ILE A 18 4.90 0.15 -30.16
CA ILE A 18 4.58 -0.02 -28.73
C ILE A 18 5.66 0.62 -27.85
N GLU A 19 6.90 0.60 -28.33
CA GLU A 19 8.10 1.19 -27.75
C GLU A 19 8.02 2.70 -27.42
N ARG A 20 7.16 3.49 -28.09
CA ARG A 20 7.02 4.94 -27.81
C ARG A 20 5.87 5.30 -26.89
N VAL A 21 4.75 4.59 -26.96
CA VAL A 21 3.55 4.85 -26.15
C VAL A 21 3.69 4.27 -24.75
N LYS A 22 4.38 3.13 -24.64
CA LYS A 22 4.55 2.40 -23.38
C LYS A 22 5.30 3.19 -22.29
N PRO A 23 6.42 3.89 -22.55
CA PRO A 23 7.13 4.62 -21.50
C PRO A 23 6.33 5.79 -20.89
N ALA A 24 5.54 6.51 -21.70
CA ALA A 24 4.71 7.62 -21.22
C ALA A 24 3.55 7.10 -20.35
N LEU A 25 2.84 6.07 -20.82
CA LEU A 25 1.83 5.38 -20.04
C LEU A 25 2.41 4.79 -18.73
N ASP A 26 3.60 4.18 -18.79
CA ASP A 26 4.26 3.61 -17.61
C ASP A 26 4.58 4.68 -16.56
N GLN A 27 4.99 5.88 -16.98
CA GLN A 27 5.27 6.99 -16.07
C GLN A 27 3.99 7.51 -15.39
N ASP A 28 2.90 7.68 -16.14
CA ASP A 28 1.62 8.14 -15.60
C ASP A 28 1.03 7.10 -14.63
N LEU A 29 1.09 5.82 -14.98
CA LEU A 29 0.67 4.71 -14.11
C LEU A 29 1.51 4.63 -12.82
N GLN A 30 2.81 4.94 -12.89
CA GLN A 30 3.66 5.00 -11.70
C GLN A 30 3.27 6.15 -10.75
N GLN A 31 2.92 7.32 -11.29
CA GLN A 31 2.46 8.44 -10.47
C GLN A 31 1.14 8.13 -9.77
N LEU A 32 0.20 7.52 -10.50
CA LEU A 32 -1.06 7.06 -9.93
C LEU A 32 -0.81 6.00 -8.83
N ALA A 33 0.15 5.10 -9.05
CA ALA A 33 0.46 4.06 -8.06
C ALA A 33 1.00 4.68 -6.77
N GLN A 34 1.79 5.75 -6.91
CA GLN A 34 2.28 6.52 -5.79
C GLN A 34 1.16 7.25 -5.04
N LEU A 35 0.17 7.83 -5.74
CA LEU A 35 -0.99 8.48 -5.11
C LEU A 35 -1.84 7.49 -4.29
N VAL A 36 -2.17 6.33 -4.86
CA VAL A 36 -2.91 5.28 -4.15
C VAL A 36 -2.12 4.79 -2.93
N LYS A 37 -0.81 4.63 -3.08
CA LYS A 37 0.08 4.31 -1.95
C LYS A 37 0.02 5.36 -0.85
N ASP A 38 0.08 6.64 -1.19
CA ASP A 38 0.03 7.71 -0.20
C ASP A 38 -1.34 7.76 0.50
N TYR A 39 -2.43 7.54 -0.25
CA TYR A 39 -3.77 7.39 0.32
C TYR A 39 -3.87 6.23 1.33
N ILE A 40 -3.31 5.06 0.99
CA ILE A 40 -3.23 3.90 1.91
C ILE A 40 -2.57 4.31 3.22
N ILE A 41 -1.40 4.95 3.15
CA ILE A 41 -0.63 5.34 4.33
C ILE A 41 -1.39 6.39 5.15
N ILE A 42 -1.91 7.44 4.52
CA ILE A 42 -2.66 8.50 5.20
C ILE A 42 -3.89 7.91 5.91
N THR A 43 -4.65 7.05 5.24
CA THR A 43 -5.86 6.44 5.81
C THR A 43 -5.53 5.52 6.98
N ALA A 44 -4.46 4.72 6.87
CA ALA A 44 -3.97 3.88 7.96
C ALA A 44 -3.44 4.70 9.16
N GLU A 45 -2.90 5.90 8.93
CA GLU A 45 -2.42 6.82 9.97
C GLU A 45 -3.55 7.57 10.69
N LYS A 46 -4.65 7.91 10.01
CA LYS A 46 -5.82 8.60 10.63
C LYS A 46 -6.34 7.87 11.87
N GLY A 47 -6.21 6.55 11.93
CA GLY A 47 -6.62 5.73 13.07
C GLY A 47 -5.64 5.74 14.27
N GLY A 48 -4.55 6.49 14.24
CA GLY A 48 -3.51 6.45 15.26
C GLY A 48 -2.83 7.78 15.58
N ASN A 49 -2.31 7.89 16.80
CA ASN A 49 -1.55 9.05 17.27
C ASN A 49 -0.09 9.09 16.76
N HIS A 50 0.30 8.14 15.90
CA HIS A 50 1.67 7.98 15.44
C HIS A 50 1.73 7.65 13.96
N LYS A 51 2.61 8.36 13.25
CA LYS A 51 2.93 8.10 11.85
C LYS A 51 3.75 6.82 11.69
N PHE A 52 3.58 6.14 10.57
CA PHE A 52 4.41 4.99 10.22
C PHE A 52 5.83 5.46 9.93
N ARG A 53 6.82 4.68 10.39
CA ARG A 53 8.22 4.97 10.09
C ARG A 53 8.53 4.56 8.65
N LYS A 54 9.35 5.38 7.98
CA LYS A 54 9.85 5.14 6.62
C LYS A 54 11.12 4.27 6.60
N ASP A 55 11.21 3.26 7.44
CA ASP A 55 12.34 2.32 7.47
C ASP A 55 12.09 1.10 6.56
N LYS A 56 13.12 0.31 6.22
CA LYS A 56 13.04 -0.76 5.20
C LYS A 56 11.90 -1.76 5.39
N SER A 57 11.46 -1.97 6.62
CA SER A 57 10.39 -2.91 6.95
C SER A 57 9.10 -2.24 7.47
N GLY A 58 9.10 -0.91 7.54
CA GLY A 58 7.92 -0.14 7.91
C GLY A 58 6.89 -0.14 6.80
N LEU A 59 5.62 0.03 7.18
CA LEU A 59 4.48 -0.08 6.28
C LEU A 59 4.69 0.74 5.00
N VAL A 60 5.17 1.98 5.14
CA VAL A 60 5.42 2.91 4.04
C VAL A 60 6.30 2.32 2.93
N ASN A 61 7.40 1.65 3.29
CA ASN A 61 8.36 1.16 2.30
C ASN A 61 8.03 -0.24 1.82
N THR A 62 7.33 -1.03 2.63
CA THR A 62 6.93 -2.39 2.26
C THR A 62 5.65 -2.44 1.43
N THR A 63 4.81 -1.41 1.52
CA THR A 63 3.63 -1.30 0.67
C THR A 63 4.05 -0.98 -0.76
N LYS A 64 3.58 -1.81 -1.68
CA LYS A 64 3.75 -1.63 -3.13
C LYS A 64 2.38 -1.57 -3.78
N VAL A 65 2.23 -0.64 -4.71
CA VAL A 65 1.04 -0.52 -5.56
C VAL A 65 1.53 -0.57 -6.99
N SER A 66 0.81 -1.31 -7.83
CA SER A 66 1.06 -1.36 -9.27
C SER A 66 -0.27 -1.53 -9.99
N PHE A 67 -0.42 -0.86 -11.12
CA PHE A 67 -1.54 -1.09 -12.03
C PHE A 67 -1.17 -2.15 -13.06
N ASN A 68 -2.13 -2.98 -13.41
CA ASN A 68 -2.06 -3.88 -14.56
C ASN A 68 -3.34 -3.75 -15.39
N THR A 69 -3.40 -4.45 -16.52
CA THR A 69 -4.56 -4.43 -17.43
C THR A 69 -5.85 -4.90 -16.77
N ASP A 70 -5.75 -5.63 -15.67
CA ASP A 70 -6.87 -6.27 -14.99
C ASP A 70 -7.31 -5.51 -13.73
N GLY A 71 -6.59 -4.44 -13.34
CA GLY A 71 -6.91 -3.60 -12.19
C GLY A 71 -5.70 -3.11 -11.38
N VAL A 72 -5.94 -2.91 -10.08
CA VAL A 72 -4.94 -2.41 -9.13
C VAL A 72 -4.42 -3.56 -8.26
N ASN A 73 -3.11 -3.77 -8.25
CA ASN A 73 -2.46 -4.72 -7.34
C ASN A 73 -1.84 -3.96 -6.16
N ILE A 74 -2.32 -4.24 -4.95
CA ILE A 74 -1.83 -3.66 -3.69
C ILE A 74 -1.18 -4.75 -2.85
N GLN A 75 0.14 -4.68 -2.68
CA GLN A 75 0.90 -5.59 -1.83
C GLN A 75 1.19 -4.93 -0.48
N LEU A 76 0.71 -5.56 0.59
CA LEU A 76 0.89 -5.11 1.97
C LEU A 76 1.77 -6.10 2.76
N PRO A 77 2.51 -5.64 3.78
CA PRO A 77 3.21 -6.56 4.68
C PRO A 77 2.22 -7.42 5.46
N SER A 78 2.60 -8.65 5.80
CA SER A 78 1.71 -9.62 6.47
C SER A 78 1.06 -9.13 7.77
N TYR A 79 1.69 -8.18 8.48
CA TYR A 79 1.13 -7.61 9.70
C TYR A 79 0.04 -6.55 9.44
N ALA A 80 -0.11 -6.05 8.21
CA ALA A 80 -1.09 -5.02 7.83
C ALA A 80 -2.53 -5.45 8.13
N ILE A 81 -2.86 -6.73 7.92
CA ILE A 81 -4.20 -7.27 8.22
C ILE A 81 -4.55 -7.15 9.71
N ASN A 82 -3.55 -7.28 10.60
CA ASN A 82 -3.75 -7.12 12.03
C ASN A 82 -3.93 -5.65 12.44
N ILE A 83 -3.43 -4.71 11.64
CA ILE A 83 -3.67 -3.27 11.83
C ILE A 83 -5.09 -2.95 11.36
N ASP A 84 -5.45 -3.43 10.18
CA ASP A 84 -6.75 -3.21 9.55
C ASP A 84 -7.90 -3.72 10.41
N GLN A 85 -7.87 -5.01 10.76
CA GLN A 85 -8.91 -5.68 11.54
C GLN A 85 -8.77 -5.46 13.05
N GLY A 86 -7.60 -4.99 13.49
CA GLY A 86 -7.25 -4.93 14.90
C GLY A 86 -7.14 -6.32 15.54
N ARG A 87 -7.35 -6.38 16.85
CA ARG A 87 -7.32 -7.63 17.62
C ARG A 87 -8.35 -7.56 18.74
N LYS A 88 -9.27 -8.54 18.82
CA LYS A 88 -10.21 -8.62 19.95
C LYS A 88 -9.50 -8.99 21.26
N ALA A 89 -10.03 -8.49 22.36
CA ALA A 89 -9.58 -8.84 23.70
C ALA A 89 -9.76 -10.34 24.00
N LYS A 90 -8.91 -10.87 24.89
CA LYS A 90 -8.97 -12.21 25.50
C LYS A 90 -8.87 -13.42 24.56
N ILE A 91 -8.67 -13.25 23.25
CA ILE A 91 -8.55 -14.39 22.31
C ILE A 91 -7.23 -15.16 22.49
N LYS A 92 -6.12 -14.55 22.11
CA LYS A 92 -4.79 -15.19 22.15
C LYS A 92 -3.73 -14.13 22.41
N LYS A 93 -2.69 -14.47 23.16
CA LYS A 93 -1.54 -13.58 23.35
C LYS A 93 -0.74 -13.43 22.05
N VAL A 94 -0.22 -12.24 21.80
CA VAL A 94 0.71 -11.98 20.68
C VAL A 94 2.05 -12.67 20.99
N PRO A 95 2.78 -13.24 20.01
CA PRO A 95 4.09 -13.84 20.29
C PRO A 95 5.06 -12.85 20.95
N ILE A 96 5.60 -13.23 22.12
CA ILE A 96 6.47 -12.33 22.90
C ILE A 96 7.78 -12.02 22.16
N LYS A 97 8.31 -12.97 21.38
CA LYS A 97 9.52 -12.79 20.55
C LYS A 97 9.35 -11.64 19.55
N SER A 98 8.17 -11.53 18.92
CA SER A 98 7.87 -10.45 17.98
C SER A 98 7.82 -9.09 18.69
N LEU A 99 7.26 -9.02 19.89
CA LEU A 99 7.25 -7.80 20.71
C LEU A 99 8.66 -7.39 21.16
N ILE A 100 9.50 -8.35 21.56
CA ILE A 100 10.90 -8.09 21.91
C ILE A 100 11.67 -7.54 20.71
N ALA A 101 11.53 -8.16 19.53
CA ALA A 101 12.15 -7.67 18.30
C ALA A 101 11.69 -6.25 17.95
N TRP A 102 10.38 -5.98 18.07
CA TRP A 102 9.79 -4.67 17.88
C TRP A 102 10.36 -3.63 18.85
N ILE A 103 10.35 -3.89 20.17
CA ILE A 103 10.92 -2.99 21.19
C ILE A 103 12.41 -2.72 20.95
N ARG A 104 13.17 -3.75 20.56
CA ARG A 104 14.59 -3.62 20.26
C ARG A 104 14.81 -2.69 19.09
N ARG A 105 14.14 -2.95 17.97
CA ARG A 105 14.25 -2.14 16.75
C ARG A 105 13.84 -0.70 16.98
N TYR A 106 12.69 -0.47 17.59
CA TYR A 106 12.14 0.88 17.77
C TYR A 106 12.71 1.61 18.99
N ARG A 107 13.67 1.00 19.69
CA ARG A 107 14.34 1.56 20.87
C ARG A 107 13.35 2.02 21.97
N ILE A 108 12.21 1.33 22.09
CA ILE A 108 11.15 1.69 23.03
C ILE A 108 11.62 1.46 24.47
N ARG A 109 11.31 2.39 25.36
CA ARG A 109 11.68 2.34 26.77
C ARG A 109 10.44 2.40 27.65
N GLY A 110 10.37 1.49 28.61
CA GLY A 110 9.38 1.55 29.68
C GLY A 110 9.66 2.71 30.63
N ARG A 111 8.63 3.15 31.34
CA ARG A 111 8.72 4.11 32.43
C ARG A 111 8.50 3.39 33.75
N ASN A 112 9.19 3.84 34.80
CA ASN A 112 8.91 3.38 36.16
C ASN A 112 7.68 4.09 36.74
N SER A 113 7.30 3.74 37.97
CA SER A 113 6.17 4.37 38.70
C SER A 113 6.32 5.88 38.88
N LYS A 114 7.56 6.40 38.87
CA LYS A 114 7.87 7.84 38.95
C LYS A 114 7.92 8.52 37.57
N GLY A 115 7.48 7.84 36.50
CA GLY A 115 7.46 8.36 35.13
C GLY A 115 8.83 8.45 34.44
N LYS A 116 9.93 8.07 35.10
CA LYS A 116 11.30 8.11 34.55
C LYS A 116 11.55 6.89 33.66
N PHE A 117 12.29 7.09 32.56
CA PHE A 117 12.67 6.01 31.67
C PHE A 117 13.62 5.01 32.34
N VAL A 118 13.28 3.73 32.28
CA VAL A 118 14.12 2.65 32.81
C VAL A 118 15.35 2.47 31.91
N LYS A 119 16.52 2.16 32.50
CA LYS A 119 17.75 1.84 31.75
C LYS A 119 17.49 0.63 30.85
N ARG A 120 17.97 0.70 29.62
CA ARG A 120 17.77 -0.37 28.64
C ARG A 120 18.66 -1.55 28.99
N SER A 121 18.03 -2.63 29.43
CA SER A 121 18.62 -3.95 29.69
C SER A 121 17.75 -5.06 29.09
N VAL A 122 18.27 -6.28 28.95
CA VAL A 122 17.50 -7.44 28.48
C VAL A 122 16.27 -7.67 29.37
N SER A 123 16.44 -7.60 30.68
CA SER A 123 15.35 -7.71 31.66
C SER A 123 14.28 -6.64 31.44
N SER A 124 14.67 -5.37 31.26
CA SER A 124 13.72 -4.28 31.01
C SER A 124 12.91 -4.46 29.72
N ILE A 125 13.54 -5.00 28.66
CA ILE A 125 12.88 -5.26 27.37
C ILE A 125 11.88 -6.40 27.51
N ASN A 126 12.25 -7.47 28.21
CA ASN A 126 11.37 -8.62 28.43
C ASN A 126 10.15 -8.23 29.29
N ALA A 127 10.38 -7.47 30.37
CA ALA A 127 9.31 -6.96 31.21
C ALA A 127 8.34 -6.05 30.42
N LEU A 128 8.88 -5.15 29.60
CA LEU A 128 8.07 -4.29 28.74
C LEU A 128 7.28 -5.11 27.70
N ALA A 129 7.92 -6.10 27.07
CA ALA A 129 7.25 -6.98 26.11
C ALA A 129 6.08 -7.74 26.75
N TYR A 130 6.28 -8.26 27.96
CA TYR A 130 5.24 -8.94 28.73
C TYR A 130 4.09 -7.99 29.10
N ALA A 131 4.39 -6.77 29.54
CA ALA A 131 3.39 -5.76 29.84
C ALA A 131 2.55 -5.39 28.60
N ILE A 132 3.20 -5.17 27.45
CA ILE A 132 2.51 -4.89 26.18
C ILE A 132 1.65 -6.09 25.76
N GLN A 133 2.19 -7.31 25.83
CA GLN A 133 1.46 -8.52 25.50
C GLN A 133 0.18 -8.66 26.35
N ASN A 134 0.28 -8.43 27.65
CA ASN A 134 -0.86 -8.50 28.56
C ASN A 134 -1.85 -7.36 28.32
N SER A 135 -1.39 -6.14 28.03
CA SER A 135 -2.27 -5.02 27.69
C SER A 135 -3.08 -5.33 26.43
N ILE A 136 -2.41 -5.82 25.36
CA ILE A 136 -3.08 -6.26 24.13
C ILE A 136 -4.03 -7.42 24.40
N TYR A 137 -3.65 -8.38 25.24
CA TYR A 137 -4.54 -9.50 25.57
C TYR A 137 -5.77 -9.04 26.34
N LYS A 138 -5.63 -8.12 27.30
CA LYS A 138 -6.74 -7.63 28.13
C LYS A 138 -7.67 -6.70 27.38
N ASN A 139 -7.12 -5.81 26.56
CA ASN A 139 -7.87 -4.69 25.96
C ASN A 139 -8.08 -4.85 24.45
N GLY A 140 -7.34 -5.74 23.80
CA GLY A 140 -7.31 -5.82 22.34
C GLY A 140 -6.47 -4.72 21.69
N ILE A 141 -6.60 -4.63 20.37
CA ILE A 141 -6.06 -3.56 19.52
C ILE A 141 -7.24 -3.05 18.69
N LYS A 142 -7.51 -1.75 18.75
CA LYS A 142 -8.57 -1.13 17.94
C LYS A 142 -8.22 -1.27 16.45
N ALA A 143 -9.19 -1.73 15.67
CA ALA A 143 -9.11 -1.81 14.21
C ALA A 143 -8.85 -0.43 13.60
N ARG A 144 -8.12 -0.41 12.48
CA ARG A 144 -7.89 0.76 11.65
C ARG A 144 -8.22 0.39 10.21
N PRO A 145 -9.51 0.32 9.83
CA PRO A 145 -9.89 -0.14 8.51
C PRO A 145 -9.33 0.82 7.45
N PHE A 146 -8.41 0.33 6.63
CA PHE A 146 -7.82 1.09 5.53
C PHE A 146 -7.77 0.27 4.24
N ILE A 147 -7.75 -1.06 4.30
CA ILE A 147 -7.58 -1.92 3.13
C ILE A 147 -8.74 -1.73 2.16
N GLN A 148 -9.98 -1.89 2.62
CA GLN A 148 -11.17 -1.75 1.77
C GLN A 148 -11.29 -0.34 1.18
N ALA A 149 -11.09 0.69 2.01
CA ALA A 149 -11.11 2.08 1.56
C ALA A 149 -10.04 2.35 0.50
N SER A 150 -8.88 1.72 0.62
CA SER A 150 -7.78 1.89 -0.34
C SER A 150 -8.03 1.19 -1.67
N ILE A 151 -8.70 0.03 -1.65
CA ILE A 151 -9.11 -0.66 -2.88
C ILE A 151 -10.11 0.22 -3.64
N GLN A 152 -11.15 0.70 -2.95
CA GLN A 152 -12.16 1.58 -3.55
C GLN A 152 -11.55 2.85 -4.12
N TYR A 153 -10.64 3.48 -3.39
CA TYR A 153 -9.92 4.65 -3.89
C TYR A 153 -9.04 4.32 -5.11
N GLY A 154 -8.34 3.18 -5.08
CA GLY A 154 -7.53 2.72 -6.22
C GLY A 154 -8.35 2.47 -7.47
N GLU A 155 -9.54 1.88 -7.33
CA GLU A 155 -10.49 1.66 -8.43
C GLU A 155 -11.00 2.99 -9.02
N GLN A 156 -11.36 3.94 -8.17
CA GLN A 156 -11.80 5.27 -8.62
C GLN A 156 -10.70 6.00 -9.41
N VAL A 157 -9.48 6.02 -8.87
CA VAL A 157 -8.32 6.63 -9.53
C VAL A 157 -8.00 5.93 -10.86
N LEU A 158 -8.18 4.62 -10.95
CA LEU A 158 -8.00 3.88 -12.20
C LEU A 158 -9.01 4.31 -13.28
N VAL A 159 -10.29 4.42 -12.90
CA VAL A 159 -11.34 4.85 -13.83
C VAL A 159 -11.06 6.27 -14.35
N GLU A 160 -10.73 7.20 -13.45
CA GLU A 160 -10.35 8.56 -13.82
C GLU A 160 -9.12 8.58 -14.74
N ALA A 161 -8.12 7.74 -14.47
CA ALA A 161 -6.93 7.63 -15.31
C ALA A 161 -7.24 7.09 -16.72
N ILE A 162 -8.13 6.11 -16.84
CA ILE A 162 -8.58 5.59 -18.13
C ILE A 162 -9.22 6.71 -18.95
N ASP A 163 -10.13 7.47 -18.34
CA ASP A 163 -10.91 8.50 -19.03
C ASP A 163 -10.08 9.74 -19.39
N GLN A 164 -9.19 10.19 -18.50
CA GLN A 164 -8.48 11.46 -18.65
C GLN A 164 -7.10 11.34 -19.31
N ILE A 165 -6.46 10.17 -19.20
CA ILE A 165 -5.07 9.98 -19.65
C ILE A 165 -5.03 8.99 -20.80
N ILE A 166 -5.55 7.78 -20.58
CA ILE A 166 -5.36 6.68 -21.54
C ILE A 166 -6.18 6.91 -22.82
N VAL A 167 -7.48 7.23 -22.70
CA VAL A 167 -8.34 7.45 -23.88
C VAL A 167 -7.86 8.63 -24.75
N PRO A 168 -7.55 9.82 -24.21
CA PRO A 168 -7.07 10.93 -25.03
C PRO A 168 -5.71 10.68 -25.69
N GLN A 169 -4.78 9.98 -25.00
CA GLN A 169 -3.50 9.61 -25.59
C GLN A 169 -3.69 8.65 -26.76
N ILE A 170 -4.55 7.63 -26.62
CA ILE A 170 -4.87 6.70 -27.71
C ILE A 170 -5.47 7.44 -28.90
N ILE A 171 -6.44 8.34 -28.67
CA ILE A 171 -7.08 9.13 -29.73
C ILE A 171 -6.05 10.01 -30.45
N THR A 172 -5.21 10.72 -29.70
CA THR A 172 -4.17 11.61 -30.27
C THR A 172 -3.20 10.84 -31.16
N GLU A 173 -2.75 9.67 -30.72
CA GLU A 173 -1.85 8.82 -31.49
C GLU A 173 -2.52 8.24 -32.75
N ILE A 174 -3.80 7.87 -32.66
CA ILE A 174 -4.60 7.45 -33.81
C ILE A 174 -4.74 8.60 -34.82
N ASP A 175 -5.14 9.79 -34.38
CA ASP A 175 -5.35 10.95 -35.25
C ASP A 175 -4.06 11.39 -35.96
N PHE A 176 -2.92 11.35 -35.26
CA PHE A 176 -1.61 11.66 -35.86
C PHE A 176 -1.22 10.67 -36.97
N LEU A 177 -1.62 9.40 -36.84
CA LEU A 177 -1.33 8.38 -37.85
C LEU A 177 -2.27 8.45 -39.06
N PHE A 178 -3.54 8.81 -38.86
CA PHE A 178 -4.54 8.80 -39.93
C PHE A 178 -4.68 10.14 -40.69
N ASN A 179 -4.20 11.25 -40.12
CA ASN A 179 -4.17 12.57 -40.79
C ASN A 179 -2.83 12.91 -41.47
N LYS A 180 -2.03 11.89 -41.79
CA LYS A 180 -0.88 11.98 -42.71
C LYS A 180 -1.23 11.37 -44.06
#